data_AF-A0A3N1TUW9-F1
#
_entry.id   AF-A0A3N1TUW9-F1
#
_cell.length_a   1.000
_cell.length_b   1.000
_cell.length_c   1.000
_cell.angle_alpha   90.00
_cell.angle_beta   90.00
_cell.angle_gamma   90.00
#
_symmetry.space_group_name_H-M   'P 1'
#
loop_
_entity.id
_entity.type
_entity.pdbx_description
1 polymer ?
#
loop_
_entity_poly.entity_id
_entity_poly.type
_entity_poly.pdbx_seq_one_letter_code
_entity_poly.pdbx_strand_id
1 'polypeptide(L)' 'MNWVRSLVRGARSDRGMTTSEYAVGTIAACAFAAVLYKVVTSAPVMAQLQSLLKDALDAKF' A
#
# COMPACT_ATOMS: atom_id res chain seq x y z
N MET A 1 14.59 1.58 -16.84
CA MET A 1 13.51 0.85 -17.57
C MET A 1 13.33 -0.63 -17.19
N ASN A 2 14.10 -1.18 -16.24
CA ASN A 2 14.09 -2.64 -16.00
C ASN A 2 12.87 -3.12 -15.21
N TRP A 3 12.34 -2.25 -14.34
CA TRP A 3 11.18 -2.54 -13.51
C TRP A 3 9.89 -2.68 -14.32
N VAL A 4 9.64 -1.76 -15.25
CA VAL A 4 8.50 -1.82 -16.18
C VAL A 4 8.51 -3.12 -16.98
N ARG A 5 9.68 -3.56 -17.46
CA ARG A 5 9.83 -4.84 -18.16
C ARG A 5 9.51 -6.05 -17.28
N SER A 6 9.77 -5.96 -15.98
CA SER A 6 9.46 -7.03 -15.03
C SER A 6 7.95 -7.17 -14.83
N LEU A 7 7.23 -6.05 -14.72
CA LEU A 7 5.78 -6.04 -14.56
C LEU A 7 5.06 -6.60 -15.79
N VAL A 8 5.52 -6.22 -16.99
CA VAL A 8 4.94 -6.71 -18.26
C VAL A 8 5.14 -8.22 -18.44
N ARG A 9 6.23 -8.79 -17.92
CA ARG A 9 6.45 -10.24 -17.93
C ARG A 9 5.53 -10.97 -16.95
N GLY A 10 5.30 -10.41 -15.76
CA GLY A 10 4.35 -10.95 -14.78
C GLY A 10 2.94 -11.08 -15.36
N ALA A 11 2.44 -10.00 -15.98
CA ALA A 11 1.10 -9.98 -16.60
C ALA A 11 0.93 -10.96 -17.78
N ARG A 12 2.02 -11.45 -18.39
CA ARG A 12 1.96 -12.49 -19.43
C ARG A 12 1.92 -13.90 -18.83
N SER A 13 2.51 -14.09 -17.65
CA SER A 13 2.53 -15.35 -16.91
C SER A 13 1.16 -15.71 -16.32
N ASP A 14 0.35 -14.70 -16.03
CA ASP A 14 -1.04 -14.78 -15.60
C ASP A 14 -1.94 -15.70 -16.44
N ARG A 15 -1.68 -15.85 -17.75
CA ARG A 15 -2.50 -16.69 -18.66
C ARG A 15 -2.41 -18.21 -18.40
N GLY A 16 -1.53 -18.66 -17.49
CA GLY A 16 -1.42 -20.06 -17.06
C GLY A 16 -1.81 -20.30 -15.60
N MET A 17 -2.25 -19.27 -14.86
CA MET A 17 -2.62 -19.40 -13.45
C MET A 17 -4.05 -19.93 -13.28
N THR A 18 -4.24 -20.71 -12.22
CA THR A 18 -5.51 -21.29 -11.79
C THR A 18 -6.37 -20.25 -11.07
N THR A 19 -7.70 -20.41 -11.11
CA THR A 19 -8.66 -19.49 -10.46
C THR A 19 -8.40 -19.31 -8.96
N SER A 20 -7.89 -20.35 -8.30
CA SER A 20 -7.49 -20.31 -6.89
C SER A 20 -6.33 -19.36 -6.62
N GLU A 21 -5.36 -19.28 -7.53
CA GLU A 21 -4.20 -18.40 -7.36
C GLU A 21 -4.60 -16.93 -7.44
N TYR A 22 -5.53 -16.59 -8.33
CA TYR A 22 -6.11 -15.24 -8.39
C TYR A 22 -6.90 -14.87 -7.13
N ALA A 23 -7.71 -15.80 -6.61
CA ALA A 23 -8.46 -15.59 -5.39
C ALA A 23 -7.52 -15.34 -4.21
N VAL A 24 -6.49 -16.18 -4.04
CA VAL A 24 -5.49 -16.03 -2.96
C VAL A 24 -4.67 -14.76 -3.14
N GLY A 25 -4.29 -14.40 -4.37
CA GLY A 25 -3.57 -13.15 -4.66
C GLY A 25 -4.37 -11.90 -4.26
N THR A 26 -5.68 -11.90 -4.53
CA THR A 26 -6.57 -10.80 -4.12
C THR A 26 -6.72 -10.74 -2.60
N ILE A 27 -6.90 -11.89 -1.93
CA ILE A 27 -6.98 -11.96 -0.48
C ILE A 27 -5.69 -11.46 0.16
N ALA A 28 -4.53 -11.85 -0.36
CA ALA A 28 -3.22 -11.39 0.12
C ALA A 28 -3.08 -9.87 -0.02
N ALA A 29 -3.47 -9.30 -1.15
CA ALA A 29 -3.46 -7.85 -1.37
C ALA A 29 -4.39 -7.11 -0.38
N CYS A 30 -5.62 -7.62 -0.20
CA CYS A 30 -6.57 -7.06 0.76
C CYS A 30 -6.07 -7.15 2.21
N ALA A 31 -5.48 -8.27 2.61
CA ALA A 31 -4.91 -8.44 3.94
C ALA A 31 -3.77 -7.43 4.20
N PHE A 32 -2.88 -7.25 3.23
CA PHE A 32 -1.83 -6.24 3.30
C PHE A 32 -2.39 -4.82 3.40
N ALA A 33 -3.41 -4.48 2.60
CA ALA A 33 -4.09 -3.19 2.67
C ALA A 33 -4.73 -2.95 4.05
N ALA A 34 -5.33 -3.98 4.66
CA ALA A 34 -5.89 -3.89 6.01
C ALA A 34 -4.82 -3.62 7.07
N VAL A 35 -3.64 -4.24 6.95
CA VAL A 35 -2.50 -3.96 7.83
C VAL A 35 -2.02 -2.52 7.66
N LEU A 36 -1.86 -2.05 6.42
CA LEU A 36 -1.48 -0.65 6.15
C LEU A 36 -2.50 0.33 6.71
N TYR A 37 -3.80 0.04 6.59
CA TYR A 37 -4.85 0.85 7.18
C TYR A 37 -4.68 0.95 8.70
N LYS A 38 -4.41 -0.16 9.39
CA LYS A 38 -4.12 -0.16 10.83
C LYS A 38 -2.89 0.69 11.17
N VAL A 39 -1.82 0.58 10.38
CA VAL A 39 -0.60 1.38 10.58
C VAL A 39 -0.92 2.87 10.45
N VAL A 40 -1.56 3.27 9.37
CA VAL A 40 -1.89 4.69 9.12
C VAL A 40 -2.85 5.24 10.16
N THR A 41 -3.81 4.44 10.63
CA THR A 41 -4.78 4.85 11.67
C THR A 41 -4.26 4.72 13.10
N SER A 42 -3.02 4.28 13.29
CA SER A 42 -2.44 4.11 14.62
C SER A 42 -2.21 5.45 15.31
N ALA A 43 -2.42 5.48 16.63
CA ALA A 43 -2.18 6.65 17.49
C ALA A 43 -0.82 7.36 17.26
N PRO A 44 0.33 6.66 17.19
CA PRO A 44 1.61 7.32 16.92
C PRO A 44 1.67 8.03 15.57
N VAL A 45 1.10 7.45 14.51
CA VAL A 45 1.10 8.05 13.16
C VAL A 45 0.22 9.30 13.12
N MET A 46 -0.97 9.23 13.73
CA MET A 46 -1.88 10.37 13.84
C MET A 46 -1.28 11.49 14.69
N ALA A 47 -0.62 11.17 15.80
CA ALA A 47 0.04 12.16 16.65
C ALA A 47 1.18 12.89 15.93
N GLN A 48 2.00 12.17 15.17
CA GLN A 48 3.05 12.79 14.35
C GLN A 48 2.46 13.68 13.27
N LEU A 49 1.43 13.22 12.56
CA LEU A 49 0.75 14.02 11.55
C LEU A 49 0.17 15.31 12.15
N GLN A 50 -0.44 15.24 13.33
CA GLN A 50 -0.93 16.42 14.05
C GLN A 50 0.19 17.37 14.46
N SER A 51 1.35 16.86 14.91
CA SER A 51 2.52 17.69 15.23
C SER A 51 3.01 18.43 13.98
N LEU A 52 3.18 17.72 12.87
CA LEU A 52 3.61 18.33 11.60
C LEU A 52 2.63 19.39 11.10
N LEU A 53 1.32 19.15 11.24
CA LEU A 53 0.29 20.13 10.88
C LEU A 53 0.34 21.35 11.80
N LYS A 54 0.57 21.15 13.10
CA LYS A 54 0.71 22.24 14.06
C LYS A 54 1.94 23.09 13.75
N ASP A 55 3.09 22.46 13.51
CA ASP A 55 4.33 23.15 13.15
C ASP A 55 4.18 23.93 11.84
N ALA A 56 3.51 23.35 10.83
CA ALA A 56 3.26 24.01 9.56
C ALA A 56 2.29 25.19 9.67
N LEU A 57 1.33 25.13 10.61
CA LEU A 57 0.39 26.22 10.86
C LEU A 57 1.05 27.34 11.69
N ASP A 58 1.82 26.97 12.70
CA ASP A 58 2.56 27.90 13.58
C ASP A 58 3.63 28.67 12.82
N ALA A 59 4.41 28.01 11.94
CA ALA A 59 5.44 28.66 11.13
C ALA A 59 4.91 29.69 10.12
N LYS A 60 3.59 29.77 9.91
CA LYS A 60 2.94 30.67 8.96
C LYS A 60 2.30 31.90 9.65
N PHE A 61 2.40 32.01 10.96
CA PHE A 61 1.95 33.16 11.76
C PHE A 61 3.05 33.63 12.72
#